data_AF-A0A1D3L3V4-F1
#
_entry.id   AF-A0A1D3L3V4-F1
#
_cell.length_a   1.000
_cell.length_b   1.000
_cell.length_c   1.000
_cell.angle_alpha   90.00
_cell.angle_beta   90.00
_cell.angle_gamma   90.00
#
_symmetry.space_group_name_H-M   'P 1'
#
loop_
_entity.id
_entity.type
_entity.pdbx_description
1 polymer ?
#
loop_
_entity_poly.entity_id
_entity_poly.type
_entity_poly.pdbx_seq_one_letter_code
_entity_poly.pdbx_strand_id
1 'polypeptide(L)' 'MSRDNNEAKLIFISEEQKQKLLEIQNEVSEHGGDISMNQLIRDAINILIDLYKSEIVKKYEPFRLETK' A
#
# COMPACT_ATOMS: atom_id res chain seq x y z
N MET A 1 3.60 3.06 29.87
CA MET A 1 3.15 3.39 28.51
C MET A 1 3.15 2.10 27.72
N SER A 2 1.99 1.48 27.56
CA SER A 2 1.86 0.30 26.71
C SER A 2 2.12 0.75 25.28
N ARG A 3 3.17 0.21 24.66
CA ARG A 3 3.33 0.29 23.21
C ARG A 3 2.15 -0.50 22.66
N ASP A 4 1.11 0.20 22.19
CA ASP A 4 0.12 -0.44 21.34
C ASP A 4 0.91 -1.05 20.18
N ASN A 5 1.06 -2.37 20.20
CA ASN A 5 1.54 -3.12 19.06
C ASN A 5 0.54 -2.82 17.96
N ASN A 6 0.89 -1.88 17.09
CA ASN A 6 0.16 -1.56 15.87
C ASN A 6 0.40 -2.69 14.85
N GLU A 7 0.17 -3.93 15.29
CA GLU A 7 0.19 -5.14 14.48
C GLU A 7 -0.96 -5.00 13.50
N ALA A 8 -0.61 -4.67 12.25
CA ALA A 8 -1.57 -4.32 11.22
C ALA A 8 -2.66 -5.40 11.09
N LYS A 9 -3.90 -4.97 11.35
CA LYS A 9 -5.14 -5.71 11.07
C LYS A 9 -5.18 -6.16 9.61
N LEU A 10 -5.87 -7.29 9.37
CA LEU A 10 -6.23 -7.83 8.07
C LEU A 10 -6.53 -6.70 7.06
N ILE A 11 -5.71 -6.62 6.01
CA ILE A 11 -5.96 -5.73 4.89
C ILE A 11 -7.04 -6.38 4.03
N PHE A 12 -8.22 -5.78 4.01
CA PHE A 12 -9.22 -6.12 3.02
C PHE A 12 -8.86 -5.44 1.70
N ILE A 13 -8.39 -6.22 0.72
CA ILE A 13 -8.17 -5.75 -0.65
C ILE A 13 -9.42 -6.03 -1.48
N SER A 14 -9.75 -5.13 -2.41
CA SER A 14 -10.82 -5.39 -3.38
C SER A 14 -10.40 -6.49 -4.37
N GLU A 15 -11.38 -7.13 -5.02
CA GLU A 15 -11.08 -8.10 -6.08
C GLU A 15 -10.26 -7.46 -7.21
N GLU A 16 -10.50 -6.20 -7.55
CA GLU A 16 -9.70 -5.48 -8.55
C GLU A 16 -8.23 -5.33 -8.12
N GLN A 17 -7.98 -4.93 -6.87
CA GLN A 17 -6.63 -4.83 -6.32
C GLN A 17 -5.93 -6.19 -6.32
N LYS A 18 -6.66 -7.25 -5.95
CA LYS A 18 -6.15 -8.62 -5.97
C LYS A 18 -5.77 -9.06 -7.39
N GLN A 19 -6.58 -8.77 -8.40
CA GLN A 19 -6.26 -9.13 -9.79
C GLN A 19 -5.00 -8.41 -10.26
N LYS A 20 -4.85 -7.11 -9.99
CA LYS A 20 -3.64 -6.36 -10.33
C LYS A 20 -2.39 -6.92 -9.64
N LEU A 21 -2.52 -7.34 -8.37
CA LEU A 21 -1.41 -7.98 -7.66
C LEU A 21 -1.09 -9.38 -8.23
N LEU A 22 -2.08 -10.13 -8.71
CA LEU A 22 -1.87 -11.40 -9.40
C LEU A 22 -1.19 -11.21 -10.75
N GLU A 23 -1.54 -10.17 -11.51
CA GLU A 23 -0.86 -9.79 -12.76
C GLU A 23 0.64 -9.56 -12.50
N ILE A 24 0.98 -8.78 -11.47
CA ILE A 24 2.38 -8.56 -11.07
C ILE A 24 3.06 -9.87 -10.65
N GLN A 25 2.37 -10.72 -9.88
CA GLN A 25 2.92 -12.02 -9.45
C GLN A 25 3.23 -12.92 -10.65
N ASN A 26 2.35 -12.93 -11.64
CA ASN A 26 2.54 -13.69 -12.88
C ASN A 26 3.72 -13.14 -13.68
N GLU A 27 3.81 -11.83 -13.87
CA GLU A 27 4.94 -11.20 -14.55
C GLU A 27 6.28 -11.52 -13.85
N VAL A 28 6.35 -11.46 -12.52
CA VAL A 28 7.55 -11.84 -11.76
C VAL A 28 7.91 -13.31 -12.02
N SER A 29 6.90 -14.19 -12.05
CA SER A 29 7.08 -15.63 -12.30
C SER A 29 7.57 -15.91 -13.72
N GLU A 30 7.06 -15.19 -14.72
CA GLU A 30 7.51 -15.27 -16.12
C GLU A 30 8.99 -14.90 -16.29
N HIS A 31 9.51 -14.02 -15.42
CA HIS A 31 10.92 -13.65 -15.37
C HIS A 31 11.76 -14.54 -14.44
N GLY A 32 11.20 -15.65 -13.94
CA GLY A 32 11.88 -16.62 -13.09
C GLY A 32 11.99 -16.25 -11.61
N GLY A 33 11.28 -15.22 -11.17
CA GLY A 33 11.16 -14.86 -9.75
C GLY A 33 10.06 -15.64 -9.03
N ASP A 34 10.08 -15.60 -7.70
CA ASP A 34 9.02 -16.14 -6.85
C ASP A 34 8.69 -15.13 -5.74
N ILE A 35 7.41 -14.79 -5.60
CA ILE A 35 6.93 -13.85 -4.60
C ILE A 35 5.51 -14.23 -4.17
N SER A 36 5.23 -14.11 -2.87
CA SER A 36 3.89 -14.33 -2.34
C SER A 36 3.03 -13.05 -2.41
N MET A 37 1.71 -13.23 -2.49
CA MET A 37 0.73 -12.13 -2.40
C MET A 37 0.95 -11.25 -1.16
N ASN A 38 1.28 -11.84 -0.02
CA ASN A 38 1.54 -11.09 1.22
C ASN A 38 2.83 -10.25 1.14
N GLN A 39 3.86 -10.72 0.44
CA GLN A 39 5.06 -9.92 0.19
C GLN A 39 4.72 -8.76 -0.74
N LEU A 40 4.02 -9.01 -1.85
CA LEU A 40 3.59 -7.97 -2.78
C LEU A 40 2.77 -6.87 -2.09
N ILE A 41 1.84 -7.22 -1.19
CA ILE A 41 1.06 -6.23 -0.43
C ILE A 41 1.96 -5.37 0.46
N ARG A 42 2.92 -5.98 1.17
CA ARG A 42 3.85 -5.23 2.03
C ARG A 42 4.75 -4.32 1.20
N ASP A 43 5.29 -4.83 0.10
CA ASP A 43 6.18 -4.10 -0.78
C ASP A 43 5.44 -2.94 -1.46
N ALA A 44 4.20 -3.15 -1.89
CA ALA A 44 3.35 -2.09 -2.44
C ALA A 44 3.12 -0.96 -1.42
N ILE A 45 2.89 -1.28 -0.14
CA ILE A 45 2.75 -0.28 0.93
C ILE A 45 4.06 0.47 1.14
N ASN A 46 5.18 -0.24 1.20
CA ASN A 46 6.50 0.37 1.37
C ASN A 46 6.81 1.33 0.21
N ILE A 47 6.65 0.89 -1.03
CA ILE A 47 6.84 1.70 -2.25
C ILE A 47 5.92 2.93 -2.23
N LEU A 48 4.65 2.75 -1.85
CA LEU A 48 3.70 3.85 -1.73
C LEU A 48 4.16 4.90 -0.71
N ILE A 49 4.63 4.47 0.45
CA ILE A 49 5.14 5.38 1.50
C ILE A 49 6.43 6.06 1.04
N ASP A 50 7.38 5.32 0.46
CA ASP A 50 8.69 5.84 0.12
C ASP A 50 8.63 6.85 -1.02
N LEU A 51 7.76 6.62 -2.02
CA LEU A 51 7.70 7.43 -3.22
C LEU A 51 6.60 8.50 -3.18
N TYR A 52 5.50 8.29 -2.45
CA TYR A 52 4.29 9.13 -2.56
C TYR A 52 3.79 9.68 -1.21
N LYS A 53 4.60 9.64 -0.14
CA LYS A 53 4.19 10.16 1.18
C LYS A 53 3.67 11.59 1.13
N SER A 54 4.36 12.49 0.43
CA SER A 54 4.00 13.92 0.38
C SER A 54 2.65 14.14 -0.29
N GLU A 55 2.39 13.41 -1.37
CA GLU A 55 1.15 13.44 -2.14
C GLU A 55 -0.01 12.88 -1.32
N ILE A 56 0.23 11.79 -0.59
CA ILE A 56 -0.75 11.21 0.34
C ILE A 56 -1.09 12.23 1.43
N VAL A 57 -0.07 12.82 2.07
CA VAL A 57 -0.29 13.85 3.10
C VAL A 57 -1.12 14.99 2.54
N LYS A 58 -0.74 15.53 1.37
CA LYS A 58 -1.47 16.62 0.70
C LYS A 58 -2.91 16.25 0.36
N LYS A 59 -3.16 15.02 -0.09
CA LYS A 59 -4.52 14.54 -0.42
C LYS A 59 -5.45 14.53 0.79
N TYR A 60 -4.90 14.26 1.98
CA TYR A 60 -5.66 14.20 3.23
C TYR A 60 -5.48 15.46 4.10
N GLU A 61 -4.72 16.45 3.61
CA GLU A 61 -4.59 17.73 4.29
C GLU A 61 -5.96 18.42 4.29
N PRO A 62 -6.48 18.84 5.45
CA PRO A 62 -7.75 19.54 5.50
C PRO A 62 -7.63 20.86 4.72
N PHE A 63 -8.55 21.09 3.78
CA PHE A 63 -8.70 22.40 3.14
C PHE A 63 -9.00 23.44 4.20
N ARG A 64 -8.01 24.23 4.58
CA ARG A 64 -8.24 25.44 5.38
C ARG A 64 -8.88 26.46 4.45
N LEU A 65 -10.19 26.64 4.57
CA LEU A 65 -10.85 27.85 4.08
C LEU A 65 -10.27 29.01 4.89
N GLU A 66 -9.38 29.81 4.28
CA GLU A 66 -9.03 31.12 4.82
C GLU A 66 -10.28 31.98 4.77
N THR A 67 -10.99 32.07 5.89
CA THR A 67 -11.93 33.15 6.16
C THR A 67 -11.14 34.45 6.21
N LYS A 68 -11.20 35.21 5.11
CA LYS A 68 -10.89 36.64 5.07
C LYS A 68 -11.95 37.45 5.79
#